data_AF-A0A539CYX6-F1
#
_entry.id   AF-A0A539CYX6-F1
#
_cell.length_a   1.000
_cell.length_b   1.000
_cell.length_c   1.000
_cell.angle_alpha   90.00
_cell.angle_beta   90.00
_cell.angle_gamma   90.00
#
_symmetry.space_group_name_H-M   'P 1'
#
loop_
_entity.id
_entity.type
_entity.pdbx_description
1 polymer ?
#
loop_
_entity_poly.entity_id
_entity_poly.type
_entity_poly.pdbx_seq_one_letter_code
_entity_poly.pdbx_strand_id
1 'polypeptide(L)'
;DGGLCCVSSPVWRLPDLVIPRQMLAMNYGCGSTVDPRDLHGNDTVLYVGVGGGLEALQFAYFTRRPGAVIAVDPVAEMRQKAAENFAEAAKLNPWFRPEFVQLIDGTALELPLAKNTATIAAQNCLFNVFKEKDLDRALGEIVRVLKPGGMFCTSDPITPVPLPTALTDDERLRARCLSGCQVLPDYLASLTNAGFGRIDVRAKFPYRYLSPREYPDLKAGVMLESVEVAAFKTPDGPDGPMIFTGRTATYFGPKDSFDDRQGSVLPNGIPTPVSDAAAKRLERFADIVLTPPTWQAKGGGCC
;
A
#
# COMPACT_ATOMS: atom_id res chain seq x y z
N ASP A 1 5.88 24.21 15.15
CA ASP A 1 5.57 24.05 13.72
C ASP A 1 5.82 22.61 13.27
N GLY A 2 4.84 21.73 13.53
CA GLY A 2 4.88 20.32 13.17
C GLY A 2 4.37 20.11 11.75
N GLY A 3 5.23 20.35 10.76
CA GLY A 3 4.92 20.03 9.36
C GLY A 3 4.75 18.53 9.17
N LEU A 4 3.70 18.15 8.43
CA LEU A 4 3.33 16.79 8.02
C LEU A 4 4.54 15.96 7.53
N CYS A 5 4.52 14.64 7.77
CA CYS A 5 5.52 13.66 7.31
C CYS A 5 5.71 13.67 5.78
N CYS A 6 4.61 13.85 5.05
CA CYS A 6 4.51 13.65 3.60
C CYS A 6 3.55 14.62 2.92
N VAL A 7 3.59 14.67 1.59
CA VAL A 7 2.62 15.39 0.76
C VAL A 7 1.24 14.79 1.01
N SER A 8 0.29 15.58 1.53
CA SER A 8 -1.06 15.10 1.80
C SER A 8 -1.73 14.66 0.51
N SER A 9 -2.19 13.40 0.44
CA SER A 9 -3.02 12.96 -0.67
C SER A 9 -4.33 13.74 -0.72
N PRO A 10 -4.81 14.09 -1.92
CA PRO A 10 -6.10 14.75 -2.06
C PRO A 10 -7.20 13.80 -1.55
N VAL A 11 -8.08 14.37 -0.74
CA VAL A 11 -9.24 13.66 -0.21
C VAL A 11 -10.20 13.29 -1.34
N TRP A 12 -10.76 12.08 -1.29
CA TRP A 12 -11.74 11.64 -2.28
C TRP A 12 -12.96 12.56 -2.28
N ARG A 13 -13.35 13.00 -3.48
CA ARG A 13 -14.57 13.78 -3.69
C ARG A 13 -15.63 12.88 -4.32
N LEU A 14 -16.27 12.09 -3.47
CA LEU A 14 -17.36 11.19 -3.85
C LEU A 14 -18.71 11.87 -3.59
N PRO A 15 -19.77 11.53 -4.36
CA PRO A 15 -21.12 12.04 -4.11
C PRO A 15 -21.54 11.81 -2.66
N ASP A 16 -22.04 12.86 -2.01
CA ASP A 16 -22.52 12.87 -0.63
C ASP A 16 -21.48 12.51 0.45
N LEU A 17 -20.18 12.41 0.09
CA LEU A 17 -19.10 12.25 1.04
C LEU A 17 -18.58 13.63 1.49
N VAL A 18 -18.85 13.97 2.74
CA VAL A 18 -18.35 15.17 3.41
C VAL A 18 -17.40 14.74 4.53
N ILE A 19 -16.12 15.04 4.39
CA ILE A 19 -15.12 14.76 5.43
C ILE A 19 -15.15 15.87 6.49
N PRO A 20 -15.37 15.55 7.79
CA PRO A 20 -15.29 16.52 8.87
C PRO A 20 -13.95 17.25 8.90
N ARG A 21 -13.96 18.55 9.21
CA ARG A 21 -12.75 19.39 9.23
C ARG A 21 -11.68 18.87 10.20
N GLN A 22 -12.11 18.29 11.32
CA GLN A 22 -11.24 17.69 12.32
C GLN A 22 -10.48 16.47 11.77
N MET A 23 -11.14 15.63 10.96
CA MET A 23 -10.46 14.51 10.28
C MET A 23 -9.38 15.01 9.32
N LEU A 24 -9.64 16.09 8.58
CA LEU A 24 -8.66 16.71 7.69
C LEU A 24 -7.44 17.25 8.43
N ALA A 25 -7.66 17.88 9.59
CA ALA A 25 -6.58 18.42 10.42
C ALA A 25 -5.70 17.33 11.06
N MET A 26 -6.19 16.09 11.12
CA MET A 26 -5.52 14.92 11.68
C MET A 26 -5.05 13.92 10.61
N ASN A 27 -4.95 14.35 9.34
CA ASN A 27 -4.47 13.49 8.26
C ASN A 27 -2.95 13.52 8.18
N TYR A 28 -2.29 12.45 8.65
CA TYR A 28 -0.82 12.35 8.70
C TYR A 28 -0.23 11.40 7.64
N GLY A 29 -1.04 10.86 6.72
CA GLY A 29 -0.62 9.84 5.75
C GLY A 29 0.16 10.38 4.53
N CYS A 30 0.97 9.51 3.92
CA CYS A 30 1.77 9.79 2.72
C CYS A 30 1.06 9.52 1.38
N GLY A 31 -0.16 9.00 1.43
CA GLY A 31 -0.87 8.38 0.31
C GLY A 31 -2.29 8.03 0.71
N SER A 32 -3.12 7.61 -0.25
CA SER A 32 -4.32 6.83 0.08
C SER A 32 -3.94 5.36 0.04
N THR A 33 -4.21 4.63 1.12
CA THR A 33 -3.71 3.25 1.25
C THR A 33 -4.40 2.27 0.32
N VAL A 34 -5.70 2.46 0.03
CA VAL A 34 -6.50 1.56 -0.81
C VAL A 34 -7.04 2.31 -2.03
N ASP A 35 -6.96 1.71 -3.22
CA ASP A 35 -7.57 2.31 -4.41
C ASP A 35 -9.11 2.10 -4.35
N PRO A 36 -9.94 3.12 -4.63
CA PRO A 36 -11.39 2.98 -4.68
C PRO A 36 -11.90 1.82 -5.55
N ARG A 37 -11.13 1.41 -6.57
CA ARG A 37 -11.50 0.31 -7.48
C ARG A 37 -11.46 -1.07 -6.82
N ASP A 38 -10.73 -1.22 -5.72
CA ASP A 38 -10.64 -2.48 -4.98
C ASP A 38 -11.75 -2.65 -3.94
N LEU A 39 -12.48 -1.57 -3.62
CA LEU A 39 -13.47 -1.57 -2.55
C LEU A 39 -14.85 -1.97 -3.09
N HIS A 40 -15.37 -3.06 -2.57
CA HIS A 40 -16.69 -3.61 -2.90
C HIS A 40 -17.58 -3.71 -1.65
N GLY A 41 -18.90 -3.77 -1.88
CA GLY A 41 -19.89 -3.78 -0.79
C GLY A 41 -19.76 -4.96 0.18
N ASN A 42 -19.20 -6.09 -0.27
CA ASN A 42 -19.01 -7.31 0.52
C ASN A 42 -17.66 -7.38 1.26
N ASP A 43 -16.79 -6.38 1.10
CA ASP A 43 -15.47 -6.40 1.74
C ASP A 43 -15.54 -6.21 3.25
N THR A 44 -14.54 -6.80 3.92
CA THR A 44 -14.18 -6.53 5.31
C THR A 44 -12.79 -5.93 5.29
N VAL A 45 -12.70 -4.64 5.62
CA VAL A 45 -11.48 -3.84 5.54
C VAL A 45 -10.88 -3.70 6.94
N LEU A 46 -9.68 -4.24 7.14
CA LEU A 46 -8.84 -3.92 8.28
C LEU A 46 -8.04 -2.66 7.98
N TYR A 47 -8.10 -1.67 8.86
CA TYR A 47 -7.26 -0.48 8.81
C TYR A 47 -6.42 -0.36 10.09
N VAL A 48 -5.09 -0.33 9.97
CA VAL A 48 -4.17 -0.24 11.10
C VAL A 48 -3.64 1.20 11.22
N GLY A 49 -3.89 1.83 12.37
CA GLY A 49 -3.61 3.24 12.63
C GLY A 49 -4.77 4.16 12.23
N VAL A 50 -5.88 4.12 12.96
CA VAL A 50 -7.11 4.86 12.59
C VAL A 50 -6.90 6.38 12.53
N GLY A 51 -6.00 6.92 13.36
CA GLY A 51 -5.75 8.36 13.46
C GLY A 51 -7.05 9.15 13.66
N GLY A 52 -7.30 10.13 12.81
CA GLY A 52 -8.54 10.92 12.84
C GLY A 52 -9.79 10.19 12.31
N GLY A 53 -9.65 9.01 11.70
CA GLY A 53 -10.77 8.24 11.11
C GLY A 53 -11.06 8.54 9.64
N LEU A 54 -10.22 9.32 8.95
CA LEU A 54 -10.47 9.74 7.56
C LEU A 54 -10.58 8.56 6.59
N GLU A 55 -9.56 7.69 6.53
CA GLU A 55 -9.57 6.55 5.60
C GLU A 55 -10.66 5.54 5.98
N ALA A 56 -10.88 5.30 7.27
CA ALA A 56 -11.95 4.43 7.73
C ALA A 56 -13.35 4.91 7.29
N LEU A 57 -13.61 6.23 7.33
CA LEU A 57 -14.84 6.82 6.79
C LEU A 57 -14.94 6.63 5.27
N GLN A 58 -13.83 6.81 4.55
CA GLN A 58 -13.77 6.58 3.11
C GLN A 58 -14.02 5.12 2.73
N PHE A 59 -13.48 4.15 3.47
CA PHE A 59 -13.75 2.72 3.25
C PHE A 59 -15.22 2.37 3.54
N ALA A 60 -15.79 2.96 4.59
CA ALA A 60 -17.20 2.78 4.93
C ALA A 60 -18.15 3.29 3.84
N TYR A 61 -17.71 4.23 2.98
CA TYR A 61 -18.47 4.71 1.83
C TYR A 61 -18.85 3.58 0.87
N PHE A 62 -17.93 2.63 0.66
CA PHE A 62 -18.10 1.52 -0.28
C PHE A 62 -18.76 0.30 0.36
N THR A 63 -18.40 0.00 1.61
CA THR A 63 -18.85 -1.24 2.28
C THR A 63 -20.25 -1.13 2.90
N ARG A 64 -20.60 0.02 3.49
CA ARG A 64 -21.92 0.38 4.06
C ARG A 64 -22.62 -0.72 4.88
N ARG A 65 -21.87 -1.50 5.66
CA ARG A 65 -22.41 -2.56 6.53
C ARG A 65 -21.80 -2.46 7.93
N PRO A 66 -22.56 -2.79 9.00
CA PRO A 66 -22.03 -2.79 10.35
C PRO A 66 -20.76 -3.63 10.49
N GLY A 67 -19.73 -3.07 11.11
CA GLY A 67 -18.43 -3.73 11.35
C GLY A 67 -17.64 -4.10 10.08
N ALA A 68 -18.00 -3.56 8.91
CA ALA A 68 -17.28 -3.86 7.67
C ALA A 68 -15.90 -3.21 7.62
N VAL A 69 -15.71 -2.08 8.30
CA VAL A 69 -14.38 -1.48 8.52
C VAL A 69 -13.97 -1.76 9.95
N ILE A 70 -12.84 -2.45 10.13
CA ILE A 70 -12.23 -2.73 11.42
C ILE A 70 -11.00 -1.84 11.53
N ALA A 71 -11.06 -0.83 12.39
CA ALA A 71 -10.01 0.14 12.58
C ALA A 71 -9.27 -0.10 13.91
N VAL A 72 -7.99 -0.43 13.82
CA VAL A 72 -7.12 -0.74 14.96
C VAL A 72 -6.22 0.45 15.26
N ASP A 73 -6.08 0.82 16.52
CA ASP A 73 -5.12 1.83 16.96
C ASP A 73 -4.76 1.58 18.43
N PRO A 74 -3.48 1.64 18.85
CA PRO A 74 -3.12 1.37 20.23
C PRO A 74 -3.39 2.54 21.18
N VAL A 75 -3.56 3.76 20.67
CA VAL A 75 -3.71 4.97 21.50
C VAL A 75 -5.19 5.22 21.79
N ALA A 76 -5.59 5.09 23.05
CA ALA A 76 -6.97 5.25 23.48
C ALA A 76 -7.56 6.62 23.10
N GLU A 77 -6.76 7.68 23.23
CA GLU A 77 -7.13 9.04 22.87
C GLU A 77 -7.36 9.19 21.35
N MET A 78 -6.62 8.45 20.51
CA MET A 78 -6.86 8.46 19.06
C MET A 78 -8.16 7.75 18.71
N ARG A 79 -8.44 6.60 19.34
CA ARG A 79 -9.73 5.91 19.17
C ARG A 79 -10.91 6.78 19.62
N GLN A 80 -10.77 7.48 20.73
CA GLN A 80 -11.81 8.42 21.20
C GLN A 80 -12.04 9.54 20.19
N LYS A 81 -10.98 10.19 19.70
CA LYS A 81 -11.10 11.25 18.68
C LYS A 81 -11.71 10.73 17.37
N ALA A 82 -11.34 9.53 16.93
CA ALA A 82 -11.95 8.90 15.76
C ALA A 82 -13.46 8.68 15.98
N ALA A 83 -13.88 8.20 17.15
CA ALA A 83 -15.29 8.03 17.49
C ALA A 83 -16.07 9.36 17.48
N GLU A 84 -15.52 10.42 18.05
CA GLU A 84 -16.10 11.77 18.02
C GLU A 84 -16.23 12.29 16.57
N ASN A 85 -15.20 12.07 15.75
CA ASN A 85 -15.22 12.44 14.34
C ASN A 85 -16.24 11.61 13.54
N PHE A 86 -16.42 10.33 13.84
CA PHE A 86 -17.48 9.51 13.20
C PHE A 86 -18.88 9.98 13.59
N ALA A 87 -19.09 10.39 14.84
CA ALA A 87 -20.36 10.98 15.26
C ALA A 87 -20.67 12.28 14.50
N GLU A 88 -19.66 13.11 14.23
CA GLU A 88 -19.82 14.30 13.38
C GLU A 88 -20.04 13.92 11.91
N ALA A 89 -19.28 12.96 11.38
CA ALA A 89 -19.45 12.46 10.02
C ALA A 89 -20.88 11.96 9.79
N ALA A 90 -21.50 11.28 10.76
CA ALA A 90 -22.88 10.80 10.67
C ALA A 90 -23.92 11.92 10.53
N LYS A 91 -23.64 13.13 11.06
CA LYS A 91 -24.51 14.31 10.87
C LYS A 91 -24.37 14.91 9.48
N LEU A 92 -23.15 14.86 8.92
CA LEU A 92 -22.81 15.45 7.62
C LEU A 92 -23.11 14.51 6.44
N ASN A 93 -23.16 13.20 6.69
CA ASN A 93 -23.27 12.14 5.67
C ASN A 93 -24.50 11.26 5.96
N PRO A 94 -25.67 11.50 5.32
CA PRO A 94 -26.90 10.74 5.60
C PRO A 94 -26.79 9.22 5.38
N TRP A 95 -25.84 8.79 4.53
CA TRP A 95 -25.56 7.38 4.25
C TRP A 95 -24.68 6.71 5.31
N PHE A 96 -23.91 7.48 6.09
CA PHE A 96 -22.94 6.95 7.04
C PHE A 96 -23.61 6.61 8.36
N ARG A 97 -23.17 5.50 8.96
CA ARG A 97 -23.54 5.08 10.31
C ARG A 97 -22.27 4.73 11.06
N PRO A 98 -22.04 5.25 12.28
CA PRO A 98 -20.84 4.96 13.05
C PRO A 98 -20.60 3.44 13.22
N GLU A 99 -21.68 2.65 13.31
CA GLU A 99 -21.63 1.19 13.40
C GLU A 99 -20.94 0.51 12.21
N PHE A 100 -20.75 1.19 11.06
CA PHE A 100 -19.99 0.65 9.93
C PHE A 100 -18.50 0.48 10.25
N VAL A 101 -17.99 1.23 11.24
CA VAL A 101 -16.60 1.19 11.67
C VAL A 101 -16.52 0.63 13.09
N GLN A 102 -15.79 -0.47 13.25
CA GLN A 102 -15.45 -1.02 14.56
C GLN A 102 -14.06 -0.52 14.98
N LEU A 103 -14.00 0.26 16.07
CA LEU A 103 -12.74 0.69 16.68
C LEU A 103 -12.25 -0.37 17.68
N ILE A 104 -11.01 -0.84 17.52
CA ILE A 104 -10.42 -1.88 18.38
C ILE A 104 -9.04 -1.42 18.89
N ASP A 105 -8.75 -1.74 20.15
CA ASP A 105 -7.41 -1.60 20.73
C ASP A 105 -6.48 -2.70 20.22
N GLY A 106 -5.32 -2.33 19.70
CA GLY A 106 -4.34 -3.29 19.19
C GLY A 106 -3.19 -2.63 18.46
N THR A 107 -2.21 -3.43 18.08
CA THR A 107 -1.03 -2.98 17.32
C THR A 107 -0.87 -3.80 16.04
N ALA A 108 -0.07 -3.31 15.10
CA ALA A 108 0.31 -4.11 13.93
C ALA A 108 1.05 -5.40 14.32
N LEU A 109 1.71 -5.43 15.49
CA LEU A 109 2.49 -6.57 15.98
C LEU A 109 1.63 -7.68 16.61
N GLU A 110 0.39 -7.35 16.98
CA GLU A 110 -0.56 -8.27 17.60
C GLU A 110 -1.97 -7.78 17.27
N LEU A 111 -2.48 -8.24 16.13
CA LEU A 111 -3.79 -7.84 15.65
C LEU A 111 -4.87 -8.64 16.39
N PRO A 112 -5.83 -7.98 17.06
CA PRO A 112 -6.87 -8.61 17.89
C PRO A 112 -8.00 -9.23 17.03
N LEU A 113 -7.61 -9.98 15.99
CA LEU A 113 -8.50 -10.55 14.99
C LEU A 113 -8.16 -12.02 14.78
N ALA A 114 -9.16 -12.82 14.44
CA ALA A 114 -8.94 -14.21 14.03
C ALA A 114 -8.23 -14.27 12.66
N LYS A 115 -7.62 -15.43 12.36
CA LYS A 115 -7.08 -15.69 11.02
C LYS A 115 -8.18 -15.62 9.95
N ASN A 116 -7.83 -15.19 8.73
CA ASN A 116 -8.75 -15.14 7.58
C ASN A 116 -10.04 -14.32 7.83
N THR A 117 -9.93 -13.17 8.49
CA THR A 117 -11.03 -12.27 8.79
C THR A 117 -11.25 -11.23 7.68
N ALA A 118 -10.20 -10.52 7.27
CA ALA A 118 -10.28 -9.40 6.34
C ALA A 118 -10.10 -9.82 4.88
N THR A 119 -10.79 -9.15 3.95
CA THR A 119 -10.51 -9.25 2.51
C THR A 119 -9.48 -8.21 2.07
N ILE A 120 -9.46 -7.05 2.72
CA ILE A 120 -8.50 -5.97 2.48
C ILE A 120 -7.89 -5.57 3.83
N ALA A 121 -6.57 -5.45 3.88
CA ALA A 121 -5.85 -4.83 4.98
C ALA A 121 -5.16 -3.57 4.46
N ALA A 122 -5.15 -2.52 5.26
CA ALA A 122 -4.59 -1.24 4.87
C ALA A 122 -3.80 -0.62 6.02
N GLN A 123 -2.63 -0.08 5.71
CA GLN A 123 -1.80 0.64 6.67
C GLN A 123 -0.94 1.66 5.93
N ASN A 124 -0.79 2.85 6.52
CA ASN A 124 0.11 3.87 5.99
C ASN A 124 1.43 3.86 6.79
N CYS A 125 2.56 4.05 6.13
CA CYS A 125 3.88 4.19 6.77
C CYS A 125 4.34 3.01 7.65
N LEU A 126 3.92 1.78 7.36
CA LEU A 126 4.31 0.60 8.14
C LEU A 126 5.83 0.44 8.23
N PHE A 127 6.52 0.55 7.09
CA PHE A 127 7.95 0.24 6.97
C PHE A 127 8.85 1.29 7.62
N ASN A 128 8.38 2.53 7.65
CA ASN A 128 9.11 3.62 8.28
C ASN A 128 9.03 3.57 9.81
N VAL A 129 7.97 2.96 10.38
CA VAL A 129 7.79 2.88 11.83
C VAL A 129 8.64 1.74 12.42
N PHE A 130 8.55 0.54 11.85
CA PHE A 130 9.16 -0.65 12.45
C PHE A 130 10.62 -0.87 12.02
N LYS A 131 11.42 -1.41 12.93
CA LYS A 131 12.72 -2.01 12.61
C LYS A 131 12.49 -3.44 12.12
N GLU A 132 13.48 -4.03 11.45
CA GLU A 132 13.39 -5.31 10.72
C GLU A 132 12.58 -6.40 11.44
N LYS A 133 12.93 -6.74 12.69
CA LYS A 133 12.24 -7.76 13.49
C LYS A 133 10.74 -7.45 13.72
N ASP A 134 10.42 -6.19 13.98
CA ASP A 134 9.04 -5.78 14.24
C ASP A 134 8.24 -5.70 12.93
N LEU A 135 8.91 -5.36 11.82
CA LEU A 135 8.31 -5.35 10.49
C LEU A 135 7.90 -6.77 10.06
N ASP A 136 8.79 -7.76 10.23
CA ASP A 136 8.48 -9.16 9.92
C ASP A 136 7.28 -9.67 10.72
N ARG A 137 7.24 -9.33 12.02
CA ARG A 137 6.11 -9.67 12.89
C ARG A 137 4.82 -9.01 12.43
N ALA A 138 4.86 -7.72 12.10
CA ALA A 138 3.69 -6.98 11.63
C ALA A 138 3.14 -7.54 10.31
N LEU A 139 4.02 -7.81 9.33
CA LEU A 139 3.62 -8.42 8.06
C LEU A 139 3.05 -9.82 8.26
N GLY A 140 3.63 -10.63 9.17
CA GLY A 140 3.09 -11.93 9.55
C GLY A 140 1.68 -11.87 10.11
N GLU A 141 1.39 -10.87 10.95
CA GLU A 141 0.03 -10.64 11.48
C GLU A 141 -0.95 -10.23 10.38
N ILE A 142 -0.55 -9.36 9.47
CA ILE A 142 -1.38 -8.96 8.30
C ILE A 142 -1.70 -10.19 7.44
N VAL A 143 -0.70 -11.01 7.12
CA VAL A 143 -0.91 -12.24 6.35
C VAL A 143 -1.82 -13.22 7.11
N ARG A 144 -1.68 -13.33 8.43
CA ARG A 144 -2.54 -14.20 9.25
C ARG A 144 -4.02 -13.79 9.17
N VAL A 145 -4.32 -12.49 9.30
CA VAL A 145 -5.71 -11.99 9.34
C VAL A 145 -6.35 -11.88 7.95
N LEU A 146 -5.57 -11.76 6.88
CA LEU A 146 -6.10 -11.74 5.52
C LEU A 146 -6.66 -13.11 5.11
N LYS A 147 -7.81 -13.12 4.44
CA LYS A 147 -8.34 -14.30 3.75
C LYS A 147 -7.43 -14.69 2.58
N PRO A 148 -7.40 -15.97 2.16
CA PRO A 148 -6.80 -16.34 0.88
C PRO A 148 -7.39 -15.50 -0.26
N GLY A 149 -6.53 -14.94 -1.11
CA GLY A 149 -6.91 -14.01 -2.17
C GLY A 149 -7.16 -12.56 -1.70
N GLY A 150 -7.12 -12.29 -0.40
CA GLY A 150 -7.18 -10.93 0.14
C GLY A 150 -5.91 -10.14 -0.15
N MET A 151 -5.99 -8.81 -0.02
CA MET A 151 -4.87 -7.92 -0.33
C MET A 151 -4.49 -7.02 0.84
N PHE A 152 -3.20 -6.73 0.95
CA PHE A 152 -2.65 -5.70 1.80
C PHE A 152 -2.26 -4.51 0.94
N CYS A 153 -2.83 -3.34 1.22
CA CYS A 153 -2.52 -2.10 0.53
C CYS A 153 -1.78 -1.13 1.46
N THR A 154 -0.66 -0.60 0.99
CA THR A 154 0.18 0.28 1.79
C THR A 154 0.83 1.38 0.94
N SER A 155 1.09 2.51 1.59
CA SER A 155 1.85 3.63 1.05
C SER A 155 2.99 3.91 2.01
N ASP A 156 4.21 3.81 1.52
CA ASP A 156 5.41 3.90 2.34
C ASP A 156 6.49 4.78 1.69
N PRO A 157 7.31 5.47 2.48
CA PRO A 157 8.49 6.14 1.96
C PRO A 157 9.61 5.11 1.70
N ILE A 158 10.27 5.27 0.56
CA ILE A 158 11.41 4.48 0.08
C ILE A 158 12.56 5.43 -0.27
N THR A 159 13.76 4.86 -0.34
CA THR A 159 14.96 5.58 -0.75
C THR A 159 15.59 4.91 -1.98
N PRO A 160 16.13 5.67 -2.94
CA PRO A 160 16.82 5.08 -4.09
C PRO A 160 18.17 4.47 -3.71
N VAL A 161 18.74 4.88 -2.56
CA VAL A 161 20.04 4.41 -2.03
C VAL A 161 19.97 4.22 -0.53
N PRO A 162 20.74 3.28 0.06
CA PRO A 162 20.83 3.15 1.51
C PRO A 162 21.24 4.46 2.18
N LEU A 163 20.53 4.86 3.23
CA LEU A 163 20.86 6.05 4.01
C LEU A 163 21.98 5.74 5.03
N PRO A 164 22.83 6.73 5.37
CA PRO A 164 23.85 6.55 6.41
C PRO A 164 23.22 6.19 7.77
N THR A 165 23.91 5.38 8.56
CA THR A 165 23.45 4.95 9.90
C THR A 165 23.10 6.11 10.82
N ALA A 166 23.84 7.22 10.73
CA ALA A 166 23.57 8.45 11.48
C ALA A 166 22.14 8.99 11.25
N LEU A 167 21.58 8.81 10.06
CA LEU A 167 20.20 9.20 9.75
C LEU A 167 19.21 8.11 10.19
N THR A 168 19.49 6.84 9.89
CA THR A 168 18.56 5.73 10.16
C THR A 168 18.32 5.48 11.64
N ASP A 169 19.31 5.79 12.49
CA ASP A 169 19.23 5.65 13.95
C ASP A 169 18.65 6.90 14.65
N ASP A 170 18.44 8.00 13.93
CA ASP A 170 17.78 9.19 14.48
C ASP A 170 16.26 8.99 14.53
N GLU A 171 15.73 8.76 15.74
CA GLU A 171 14.31 8.56 16.00
C GLU A 171 13.45 9.77 15.59
N ARG A 172 14.00 10.99 15.62
CA ARG A 172 13.26 12.20 15.20
C ARG A 172 13.11 12.24 13.70
N LEU A 173 14.15 11.85 12.94
CA LEU A 173 14.07 11.74 11.49
C LEU A 173 13.15 10.59 11.07
N ARG A 174 13.17 9.49 11.82
CA ARG A 174 12.28 8.36 11.59
C ARG A 174 10.81 8.75 11.83
N ALA A 175 10.51 9.41 12.94
CA ALA A 175 9.17 9.93 13.23
C ALA A 175 8.65 10.95 12.20
N ARG A 176 9.56 11.55 11.42
CA ARG A 176 9.25 12.49 10.32
C ARG A 176 9.26 11.83 8.94
N CYS A 177 9.33 10.50 8.86
CA CYS A 177 9.37 9.75 7.61
C CYS A 177 10.56 10.13 6.72
N LEU A 178 11.72 10.43 7.31
CA LEU A 178 12.91 10.86 6.56
C LEU A 178 14.03 9.82 6.53
N SER A 179 14.01 8.84 7.43
CA SER A 179 15.15 7.94 7.60
C SER A 179 14.82 6.46 7.81
N GLY A 180 13.55 6.09 8.00
CA GLY A 180 13.13 4.68 8.10
C GLY A 180 12.85 4.00 6.75
N CYS A 181 13.28 4.61 5.65
CA CYS A 181 12.95 4.18 4.30
C CYS A 181 13.87 3.03 3.85
N GLN A 182 13.30 1.99 3.26
CA GLN A 182 14.07 0.92 2.59
C GLN A 182 14.29 1.23 1.12
N VAL A 183 15.28 0.60 0.50
CA VAL A 183 15.35 0.57 -0.98
C VAL A 183 14.24 -0.32 -1.52
N LEU A 184 13.70 0.02 -2.69
CA LEU A 184 12.54 -0.68 -3.26
C LEU A 184 12.73 -2.22 -3.38
N PRO A 185 13.90 -2.75 -3.79
CA PRO A 185 14.10 -4.20 -3.82
C PRO A 185 13.92 -4.87 -2.46
N ASP A 186 14.48 -4.29 -1.39
CA ASP A 186 14.38 -4.84 -0.03
C ASP A 186 12.95 -4.75 0.49
N TYR A 187 12.28 -3.63 0.20
CA TYR A 187 10.86 -3.43 0.52
C TYR A 187 9.96 -4.50 -0.10
N LEU A 188 10.14 -4.77 -1.40
CA LEU A 188 9.37 -5.80 -2.10
C LEU A 188 9.73 -7.20 -1.58
N ALA A 189 11.00 -7.44 -1.26
CA ALA A 189 11.45 -8.71 -0.69
C ALA A 189 10.82 -8.99 0.68
N SER A 190 10.70 -7.98 1.56
CA SER A 190 10.01 -8.12 2.85
C SER A 190 8.55 -8.56 2.67
N LEU A 191 7.84 -8.00 1.69
CA LEU A 191 6.47 -8.41 1.37
C LEU A 191 6.42 -9.85 0.84
N THR A 192 7.28 -10.23 -0.09
CA THR A 192 7.28 -11.61 -0.62
C THR A 192 7.66 -12.62 0.46
N ASN A 193 8.65 -12.31 1.30
CA ASN A 193 9.10 -13.18 2.40
C ASN A 193 8.03 -13.38 3.47
N ALA A 194 7.14 -12.39 3.67
CA ALA A 194 6.00 -12.52 4.57
C ALA A 194 4.92 -13.49 4.04
N GLY A 195 4.91 -13.79 2.74
CA GLY A 195 3.99 -14.75 2.12
C GLY A 195 3.01 -14.13 1.11
N PHE A 196 3.31 -12.95 0.55
CA PHE A 196 2.54 -12.39 -0.56
C PHE A 196 3.08 -12.88 -1.91
N GLY A 197 2.34 -13.77 -2.58
CA GLY A 197 2.75 -14.33 -3.88
C GLY A 197 2.50 -13.43 -5.09
N ARG A 198 1.79 -12.31 -4.93
CA ARG A 198 1.65 -11.26 -5.95
C ARG A 198 1.77 -9.88 -5.34
N ILE A 199 2.50 -8.98 -6.02
CA ILE A 199 2.66 -7.59 -5.62
C ILE A 199 2.46 -6.69 -6.84
N ASP A 200 1.52 -5.76 -6.73
CA ASP A 200 1.29 -4.72 -7.75
C ASP A 200 1.86 -3.39 -7.22
N VAL A 201 2.87 -2.85 -7.90
CA VAL A 201 3.40 -1.50 -7.62
C VAL A 201 2.57 -0.48 -8.39
N ARG A 202 1.76 0.29 -7.67
CA ARG A 202 0.67 1.11 -8.21
C ARG A 202 1.02 2.58 -8.40
N ALA A 203 1.96 3.06 -7.59
CA ALA A 203 2.57 4.38 -7.77
C ALA A 203 3.99 4.38 -7.22
N LYS A 204 4.84 5.24 -7.80
CA LYS A 204 6.15 5.60 -7.27
C LYS A 204 6.45 7.05 -7.63
N PHE A 205 6.64 7.91 -6.65
CA PHE A 205 6.81 9.36 -6.90
C PHE A 205 7.69 10.03 -5.83
N PRO A 206 8.46 11.08 -6.18
CA PRO A 206 9.27 11.82 -5.22
C PRO A 206 8.38 12.58 -4.22
N TYR A 207 8.75 12.60 -2.95
CA TYR A 207 8.05 13.42 -1.94
C TYR A 207 8.98 14.31 -1.10
N ARG A 208 10.28 13.99 -1.00
CA ARG A 208 11.23 14.77 -0.20
C ARG A 208 12.65 14.71 -0.75
N TYR A 209 13.34 15.84 -0.73
CA TYR A 209 14.77 15.91 -1.03
C TYR A 209 15.56 16.14 0.26
N LEU A 210 16.53 15.27 0.55
CA LEU A 210 17.50 15.44 1.62
C LEU A 210 18.78 16.05 1.06
N SER A 211 19.12 17.24 1.52
CA SER A 211 20.32 17.96 1.07
C SER A 211 21.51 17.69 2.02
N PRO A 212 22.74 17.49 1.51
CA PRO A 212 23.95 17.44 2.34
C PRO A 212 24.18 18.71 3.17
N ARG A 213 23.58 19.84 2.76
CA ARG A 213 23.61 21.09 3.54
C ARG A 213 22.83 20.98 4.85
N GLU A 214 21.71 20.24 4.83
CA GLU A 214 20.86 20.02 6.00
C GLU A 214 21.30 18.78 6.79
N TYR A 215 21.86 17.78 6.08
CA TYR A 215 22.31 16.50 6.61
C TYR A 215 23.76 16.21 6.18
N PRO A 216 24.76 16.69 6.95
CA PRO A 216 26.18 16.61 6.56
C PRO A 216 26.73 15.19 6.34
N ASP A 217 26.08 14.17 6.90
CA ASP A 217 26.47 12.76 6.71
C ASP A 217 26.15 12.23 5.30
N LEU A 218 25.37 12.96 4.51
CA LEU A 218 25.07 12.60 3.13
C LEU A 218 26.20 13.01 2.19
N LYS A 219 26.71 12.05 1.40
CA LYS A 219 27.72 12.32 0.35
C LYS A 219 27.18 13.10 -0.84
N ALA A 220 25.88 12.94 -1.12
CA ALA A 220 25.15 13.60 -2.20
C ALA A 220 23.69 13.75 -1.77
N GLY A 221 22.95 14.63 -2.44
CA GLY A 221 21.53 14.77 -2.15
C GLY A 221 20.74 13.52 -2.52
N VAL A 222 19.75 13.20 -1.69
CA VAL A 222 18.92 12.00 -1.84
C VAL A 222 17.48 12.44 -2.05
N MET A 223 16.89 12.05 -3.18
CA MET A 223 15.46 12.21 -3.43
C MET A 223 14.73 10.99 -2.85
N LEU A 224 14.06 11.16 -1.72
CA LEU A 224 13.16 10.15 -1.18
C LEU A 224 11.87 10.11 -2.00
N GLU A 225 11.35 8.90 -2.15
CA GLU A 225 10.17 8.61 -2.96
C GLU A 225 9.13 7.90 -2.09
N SER A 226 7.86 7.99 -2.45
CA SER A 226 6.82 7.15 -1.88
C SER A 226 6.46 6.08 -2.89
N VAL A 227 6.19 4.87 -2.40
CA VAL A 227 5.65 3.76 -3.19
C VAL A 227 4.28 3.39 -2.66
N GLU A 228 3.35 3.13 -3.56
CA GLU A 228 2.04 2.55 -3.25
C GLU A 228 1.97 1.14 -3.81
N VAL A 229 1.60 0.19 -2.96
CA VAL A 229 1.62 -1.24 -3.29
C VAL A 229 0.33 -1.90 -2.85
N ALA A 230 -0.16 -2.85 -3.68
CA ALA A 230 -1.10 -3.88 -3.25
C ALA A 230 -0.44 -5.26 -3.33
N ALA A 231 -0.30 -5.91 -2.18
CA ALA A 231 0.28 -7.24 -2.03
C ALA A 231 -0.82 -8.26 -1.75
N PHE A 232 -0.95 -9.29 -2.56
CA PHE A 232 -2.04 -10.26 -2.50
C PHE A 232 -1.59 -11.55 -1.83
N LYS A 233 -2.42 -12.05 -0.92
CA LYS A 233 -2.24 -13.35 -0.26
C LYS A 233 -2.65 -14.47 -1.21
N THR A 234 -1.82 -14.69 -2.22
CA THR A 234 -1.96 -15.75 -3.23
C THR A 234 -0.73 -16.65 -3.21
N PRO A 235 -0.82 -17.87 -3.76
CA PRO A 235 0.37 -18.63 -4.11
C PRO A 235 1.27 -17.86 -5.07
N ASP A 236 2.53 -18.28 -5.11
CA ASP A 236 3.49 -17.83 -6.11
C ASP A 236 3.07 -18.25 -7.53
N GLY A 237 3.58 -17.52 -8.51
CA GLY A 237 3.48 -17.91 -9.92
C GLY A 237 4.54 -18.94 -10.30
N PRO A 238 4.61 -19.31 -11.59
CA PRO A 238 5.59 -20.28 -12.10
C PRO A 238 7.05 -19.95 -11.80
N ASP A 239 7.38 -18.65 -11.70
CA ASP A 239 8.74 -18.15 -11.46
C ASP A 239 8.96 -17.60 -10.03
N GLY A 240 8.07 -17.96 -9.09
CA GLY A 240 8.03 -17.39 -7.75
C GLY A 240 7.07 -16.21 -7.63
N PRO A 241 7.26 -15.33 -6.64
CA PRO A 241 6.37 -14.21 -6.39
C PRO A 241 6.24 -13.28 -7.60
N MET A 242 5.01 -12.96 -7.98
CA MET A 242 4.69 -12.16 -9.16
C MET A 242 4.69 -10.67 -8.82
N ILE A 243 5.78 -9.99 -9.12
CA ILE A 243 5.90 -8.53 -8.94
C ILE A 243 5.56 -7.83 -10.25
N PHE A 244 4.52 -6.99 -10.24
CA PHE A 244 4.11 -6.16 -11.37
C PHE A 244 4.52 -4.71 -11.13
N THR A 245 5.50 -4.23 -11.90
CA THR A 245 5.93 -2.81 -11.88
C THR A 245 5.28 -1.98 -12.99
N GLY A 246 4.19 -2.48 -13.57
CA GLY A 246 3.48 -1.87 -14.70
C GLY A 246 4.18 -2.05 -16.05
N ARG A 247 5.04 -3.08 -16.17
CA ARG A 247 5.60 -3.52 -17.44
C ARG A 247 4.52 -4.19 -18.29
N THR A 248 4.65 -4.05 -19.61
CA THR A 248 3.83 -4.77 -20.58
C THR A 248 4.71 -5.47 -21.60
N ALA A 249 4.25 -6.62 -22.08
CA ALA A 249 4.80 -7.32 -23.23
C ALA A 249 3.79 -7.26 -24.37
N THR A 250 4.28 -6.94 -25.58
CA THR A 250 3.46 -6.94 -26.79
C THR A 250 4.10 -7.88 -27.80
N TYR A 251 3.36 -8.91 -28.21
CA TYR A 251 3.77 -9.78 -29.31
C TYR A 251 3.43 -9.11 -30.64
N PHE A 252 4.34 -9.14 -31.61
CA PHE A 252 4.15 -8.55 -32.95
C PHE A 252 4.51 -9.50 -34.11
N GLY A 253 4.58 -10.80 -33.84
CA GLY A 253 4.91 -11.80 -34.85
C GLY A 253 3.73 -12.19 -35.76
N PRO A 254 3.85 -13.26 -36.57
CA PRO A 254 2.88 -13.58 -37.62
C PRO A 254 1.62 -14.32 -37.15
N LYS A 255 1.56 -14.78 -35.90
CA LYS A 255 0.39 -15.53 -35.36
C LYS A 255 -0.58 -14.59 -34.63
N ASP A 256 -1.79 -15.06 -34.37
CA ASP A 256 -2.78 -14.29 -33.59
C ASP A 256 -2.38 -14.12 -32.12
N SER A 257 -1.60 -15.07 -31.59
CA SER A 257 -1.06 -15.00 -30.24
C SER A 257 0.28 -15.73 -30.13
N PHE A 258 1.01 -15.35 -29.08
CA PHE A 258 2.21 -16.01 -28.61
C PHE A 258 1.94 -16.66 -27.25
N ASP A 259 2.44 -17.87 -27.05
CA ASP A 259 2.33 -18.62 -25.81
C ASP A 259 3.74 -19.14 -25.45
N ASP A 260 4.29 -18.70 -24.32
CA ASP A 260 5.62 -19.12 -23.85
C ASP A 260 5.62 -20.50 -23.16
N ARG A 261 4.44 -21.12 -23.02
CA ARG A 261 4.15 -22.36 -22.30
C ARG A 261 4.60 -22.34 -20.84
N GLN A 262 4.77 -21.14 -20.27
CA GLN A 262 5.26 -20.85 -18.92
C GLN A 262 4.38 -19.81 -18.22
N GLY A 263 3.13 -19.65 -18.68
CA GLY A 263 2.11 -18.77 -18.06
C GLY A 263 1.83 -17.47 -18.81
N SER A 264 2.62 -17.11 -19.84
CA SER A 264 2.37 -15.90 -20.63
C SER A 264 1.69 -16.23 -21.95
N VAL A 265 0.48 -15.73 -22.13
CA VAL A 265 -0.21 -15.69 -23.42
C VAL A 265 -0.38 -14.24 -23.85
N LEU A 266 0.23 -13.87 -24.98
CA LEU A 266 0.25 -12.51 -25.50
C LEU A 266 -0.54 -12.45 -26.81
N PRO A 267 -1.68 -11.75 -26.86
CA PRO A 267 -2.34 -11.45 -28.12
C PRO A 267 -1.48 -10.56 -29.00
N ASN A 268 -1.55 -10.76 -30.32
CA ASN A 268 -0.80 -9.96 -31.28
C ASN A 268 -1.25 -8.49 -31.25
N GLY A 269 -0.29 -7.58 -31.12
CA GLY A 269 -0.50 -6.14 -31.12
C GLY A 269 -1.14 -5.56 -29.85
N ILE A 270 -1.40 -6.38 -28.82
CA ILE A 270 -2.04 -5.95 -27.57
C ILE A 270 -1.01 -5.93 -26.42
N PRO A 271 -0.69 -4.76 -25.86
CA PRO A 271 0.13 -4.66 -24.65
C PRO A 271 -0.52 -5.39 -23.48
N THR A 272 0.13 -6.45 -23.00
CA THR A 272 -0.38 -7.29 -21.93
C THR A 272 0.49 -7.08 -20.67
N PRO A 273 -0.10 -6.81 -19.50
CA PRO A 273 0.66 -6.70 -18.25
C PRO A 273 1.36 -8.01 -17.92
N VAL A 274 2.64 -7.91 -17.56
CA VAL A 274 3.49 -9.06 -17.20
C VAL A 274 4.27 -8.75 -15.91
N SER A 275 4.56 -9.79 -15.13
CA SER A 275 5.45 -9.67 -13.98
C SER A 275 6.88 -9.35 -14.42
N ASP A 276 7.70 -8.83 -13.51
CA ASP A 276 9.11 -8.54 -13.79
C ASP A 276 9.89 -9.82 -14.17
N ALA A 277 9.55 -10.95 -13.55
CA ALA A 277 10.14 -12.25 -13.88
C ALA A 277 9.73 -12.72 -15.29
N ALA A 278 8.44 -12.60 -15.64
CA ALA A 278 7.95 -12.91 -16.98
C ALA A 278 8.56 -11.97 -18.04
N ALA A 279 8.67 -10.67 -17.76
CA ALA A 279 9.33 -9.72 -18.64
C ALA A 279 10.77 -10.15 -18.97
N LYS A 280 11.58 -10.47 -17.94
CA LYS A 280 12.95 -10.97 -18.12
C LYS A 280 13.00 -12.26 -18.95
N ARG A 281 12.05 -13.16 -18.76
CA ARG A 281 11.93 -14.38 -19.56
C ARG A 281 11.63 -14.07 -21.03
N LEU A 282 10.73 -13.11 -21.28
CA LEU A 282 10.24 -12.76 -22.60
C LEU A 282 11.23 -11.95 -23.44
N GLU A 283 12.22 -11.28 -22.82
CA GLU A 283 13.28 -10.51 -23.50
C GLU A 283 14.03 -11.29 -24.58
N ARG A 284 14.09 -12.62 -24.48
CA ARG A 284 14.80 -13.48 -25.44
C ARG A 284 14.09 -13.68 -26.78
N PHE A 285 12.81 -13.33 -26.87
CA PHE A 285 12.02 -13.57 -28.09
C PHE A 285 12.05 -12.34 -28.98
N ALA A 286 12.51 -12.51 -30.22
CA ALA A 286 12.68 -11.42 -31.18
C ALA A 286 11.37 -10.69 -31.54
N ASP A 287 10.24 -11.39 -31.46
CA ASP A 287 8.91 -10.88 -31.82
C ASP A 287 8.15 -10.28 -30.63
N ILE A 288 8.85 -9.97 -29.53
CA ILE A 288 8.27 -9.37 -28.32
C ILE A 288 8.95 -8.05 -28.02
N VAL A 289 8.13 -7.02 -27.81
CA VAL A 289 8.58 -5.73 -27.27
C VAL A 289 8.10 -5.57 -25.84
N LEU A 290 8.99 -5.10 -24.97
CA LEU A 290 8.73 -4.87 -23.56
C LEU A 290 8.82 -3.38 -23.24
N THR A 291 7.91 -2.90 -22.40
CA THR A 291 8.00 -1.55 -21.86
C THR A 291 8.87 -1.52 -20.61
N PRO A 292 9.53 -0.38 -20.30
CA PRO A 292 10.07 -0.17 -18.97
C PRO A 292 8.95 -0.16 -17.91
N PRO A 293 9.29 -0.27 -16.61
CA PRO A 293 8.35 -0.07 -15.52
C PRO A 293 7.66 1.29 -15.62
N THR A 294 6.32 1.28 -15.51
CA THR A 294 5.52 2.51 -15.42
C THR A 294 5.17 2.86 -13.98
N TRP A 295 5.38 1.93 -13.05
CA TRP A 295 4.97 2.01 -11.65
C TRP A 295 3.47 2.22 -11.48
N GLN A 296 2.67 1.83 -12.47
CA GLN A 296 1.21 1.91 -12.48
C GLN A 296 0.60 0.54 -12.79
N ALA A 297 0.89 -0.46 -11.96
CA ALA A 297 0.22 -1.75 -12.04
C ALA A 297 -1.25 -1.59 -11.62
N LYS A 298 -2.18 -1.66 -12.57
CA LYS A 298 -3.61 -1.40 -12.35
C LYS A 298 -4.44 -2.66 -12.06
N GLY A 299 -3.81 -3.75 -11.66
CA GLY A 299 -4.43 -5.08 -11.63
C GLY A 299 -4.56 -5.70 -13.03
N GLY A 300 -4.86 -7.01 -13.08
CA GLY A 300 -4.84 -7.78 -14.32
C GLY A 300 -3.43 -8.19 -14.76
N GLY A 301 -3.35 -9.03 -15.79
CA GLY A 301 -2.11 -9.59 -16.34
C GLY A 301 -2.18 -11.10 -16.56
N CYS A 302 -1.44 -11.61 -17.54
CA CYS A 302 -1.23 -13.06 -17.73
C CYS A 302 0.01 -13.49 -16.94
N CYS A 303 -0.20 -14.32 -15.93
CA CYS A 303 0.79 -15.19 -15.31
C CYS A 303 0.06 -16.45 -14.82
#